data_AF-A0A2G9H0P8-F1
#
_entry.id   AF-A0A2G9H0P8-F1
#
_cell.length_a   1.000
_cell.length_b   1.000
_cell.length_c   1.000
_cell.angle_alpha   90.00
_cell.angle_beta   90.00
_cell.angle_gamma   90.00
#
_symmetry.space_group_name_H-M   'P 1'
#
loop_
_entity.id
_entity.type
_entity.pdbx_description
1 polymer ?
#
loop_
_entity_poly.entity_id
_entity_poly.type
_entity_poly.pdbx_seq_one_letter_code
_entity_poly.pdbx_strand_id
1 'polypeptide(L)'
;MAKVSYHFVRGKNPKKFSSTLVNFMGKCYPGEDDLAVARAILMYLALGNLRDANVLMDEIKKQVQSRDVDFPRSELMQFISYLLKTLERDALPLFNMLRQRYKSSIDRDPLFNEVGSFMSWPC
;
A
#
# COMPACT_ATOMS: atom_id res chain seq x y z
N MET A 1 11.62 6.26 7.67
CA MET A 1 10.14 6.14 7.60
C MET A 1 9.55 4.97 8.41
N ALA A 2 10.21 3.83 8.58
CA ALA A 2 9.60 2.62 9.16
C ALA A 2 8.99 2.76 10.58
N LYS A 3 9.62 3.48 11.52
CA LYS A 3 9.12 3.59 12.91
C LYS A 3 7.82 4.40 13.02
N VAL A 4 7.65 5.46 12.23
CA VAL A 4 6.46 6.34 12.29
C VAL A 4 5.23 5.62 11.72
N SER A 5 5.40 4.93 10.59
CA SER A 5 4.34 4.11 9.98
C SER A 5 3.82 3.03 10.93
N TYR A 6 4.70 2.43 11.76
CA TYR A 6 4.30 1.42 12.74
C TYR A 6 3.34 1.97 13.81
N HIS A 7 3.58 3.18 14.30
CA HIS A 7 2.69 3.82 15.28
C HIS A 7 1.34 4.24 14.69
N PHE A 8 1.32 4.72 13.45
CA PHE A 8 0.07 5.07 12.77
C PHE A 8 -0.82 3.86 12.51
N VAL A 9 -0.21 2.77 12.06
CA VAL A 9 -0.91 1.53 11.74
C VAL A 9 -1.52 0.90 13.01
N ARG A 10 -0.83 0.95 14.16
CA ARG A 10 -1.40 0.54 15.46
C ARG A 10 -2.38 1.54 16.06
N GLY A 11 -2.25 2.83 15.74
CA GLY A 11 -3.08 3.91 16.27
C GLY A 11 -4.47 4.04 15.63
N LYS A 12 -4.86 3.16 14.70
CA LYS A 12 -6.17 3.11 14.01
C LYS A 12 -6.64 4.47 13.44
N ASN A 13 -5.70 5.28 12.94
CA ASN A 13 -6.00 6.61 12.40
C ASN A 13 -5.53 6.76 10.93
N PRO A 14 -6.17 6.07 9.97
CA PRO A 14 -5.75 6.07 8.57
C PRO A 14 -5.80 7.46 7.92
N LYS A 15 -6.72 8.34 8.37
CA LYS A 15 -6.82 9.73 7.85
C LYS A 15 -5.59 10.58 8.16
N LYS A 16 -5.11 10.58 9.40
CA LYS A 16 -3.88 11.33 9.77
C LYS A 16 -2.65 10.75 9.09
N PHE A 17 -2.65 9.44 8.86
CA PHE A 17 -1.57 8.80 8.16
C PHE A 17 -1.56 9.16 6.67
N SER A 18 -2.73 9.19 6.01
CA SER A 18 -2.86 9.64 4.62
C SER A 18 -2.33 11.07 4.43
N SER A 19 -2.68 12.01 5.32
CA SER A 19 -2.23 13.39 5.20
C SER A 19 -0.75 13.55 5.43
N THR A 20 -0.18 12.72 6.31
CA THR A 20 1.27 12.65 6.49
C THR A 20 1.93 12.13 5.21
N LEU A 21 1.43 11.02 4.63
CA LEU A 21 1.95 10.45 3.38
C LEU A 21 1.88 11.45 2.23
N VAL A 22 0.74 12.08 1.99
CA VAL A 22 0.57 13.08 0.92
C VAL A 22 1.41 14.33 1.16
N ASN A 23 1.68 14.72 2.41
CA ASN A 23 2.62 15.81 2.71
C ASN A 23 4.08 15.45 2.40
N PHE A 24 4.42 14.16 2.39
CA PHE A 24 5.74 13.66 2.00
C PHE A 24 5.82 13.41 0.49
N MET A 25 4.72 13.05 -0.15
CA MET A 25 4.62 12.96 -1.61
C MET A 25 4.93 14.33 -2.22
N GLY A 26 5.93 14.38 -3.10
CA GLY A 26 6.46 15.62 -3.67
C GLY A 26 7.66 16.24 -2.92
N LYS A 27 7.99 15.72 -1.72
CA LYS A 27 9.28 16.00 -1.03
C LYS A 27 10.26 14.85 -1.11
N CYS A 28 9.79 13.65 -1.47
CA CYS A 28 10.61 12.47 -1.67
C CYS A 28 11.30 12.47 -3.04
N TYR A 29 12.30 11.60 -3.21
CA TYR A 29 12.93 11.41 -4.51
C TYR A 29 11.94 10.84 -5.53
N PRO A 30 12.04 11.21 -6.81
CA PRO A 30 11.18 10.67 -7.86
C PRO A 30 11.23 9.13 -7.87
N GLY A 31 10.09 8.47 -7.67
CA GLY A 31 9.99 7.01 -7.64
C GLY A 31 10.14 6.34 -6.26
N GLU A 32 10.17 7.11 -5.17
CA GLU A 32 9.99 6.60 -3.79
C GLU A 32 8.56 6.76 -3.26
N ASP A 33 7.76 7.64 -3.88
CA ASP A 33 6.38 7.91 -3.45
C ASP A 33 5.49 6.67 -3.54
N ASP A 34 5.65 5.86 -4.60
CA ASP A 34 4.93 4.61 -4.77
C ASP A 34 5.33 3.57 -3.72
N LEU A 35 6.62 3.48 -3.38
CA LEU A 35 7.14 2.61 -2.33
C LEU A 35 6.56 2.99 -0.95
N ALA A 36 6.50 4.28 -0.63
CA ALA A 36 5.97 4.76 0.63
C ALA A 36 4.48 4.42 0.80
N VAL A 37 3.68 4.63 -0.26
CA VAL A 37 2.25 4.29 -0.25
C VAL A 37 2.03 2.77 -0.21
N ALA A 38 2.74 2.02 -1.04
CA ALA A 38 2.65 0.55 -1.07
C ALA A 38 2.99 -0.06 0.30
N ARG A 39 4.07 0.41 0.94
CA ARG A 39 4.47 -0.03 2.28
C ARG A 39 3.40 0.26 3.32
N ALA A 40 2.82 1.46 3.30
CA ALA A 40 1.78 1.84 4.24
C ALA A 40 0.55 0.93 4.14
N ILE A 41 0.10 0.61 2.92
CA ILE A 41 -1.03 -0.28 2.67
C ILE A 41 -0.69 -1.71 3.09
N LEU A 42 0.47 -2.23 2.70
CA LEU A 42 0.92 -3.57 3.06
C LEU A 42 1.06 -3.77 4.57
N MET A 43 1.46 -2.74 5.33
CA MET A 43 1.50 -2.80 6.80
C MET A 43 0.12 -2.98 7.42
N TYR A 44 -0.94 -2.34 6.89
CA TYR A 44 -2.31 -2.59 7.36
C TYR A 44 -2.79 -4.00 7.02
N LEU A 45 -2.47 -4.47 5.81
CA LEU A 45 -2.80 -5.83 5.38
C LEU A 45 -2.09 -6.90 6.22
N ALA A 46 -0.83 -6.67 6.60
CA ALA A 46 -0.08 -7.55 7.50
C ALA A 46 -0.71 -7.68 8.89
N LEU A 47 -1.48 -6.68 9.33
CA LEU A 47 -2.26 -6.74 10.57
C LEU A 47 -3.69 -7.30 10.39
N GLY A 48 -4.02 -7.81 9.20
CA GLY A 48 -5.36 -8.28 8.86
C GLY A 48 -6.40 -7.16 8.76
N ASN A 49 -5.97 -5.90 8.65
CA ASN A 49 -6.86 -4.74 8.65
C ASN A 49 -7.12 -4.23 7.23
N LEU A 50 -7.89 -5.00 6.46
CA LEU A 50 -8.28 -4.66 5.08
C LEU A 50 -9.11 -3.37 5.02
N ARG A 51 -9.99 -3.15 6.02
CA ARG A 51 -10.86 -1.97 6.08
C ARG A 51 -10.05 -0.68 6.12
N ASP A 52 -9.09 -0.56 7.03
CA ASP A 52 -8.28 0.66 7.14
C ASP A 52 -7.30 0.81 5.96
N ALA A 53 -6.85 -0.30 5.37
CA ALA A 53 -6.03 -0.27 4.15
C ALA A 53 -6.79 0.37 2.97
N ASN A 54 -8.06 0.00 2.77
CA ASN A 54 -8.92 0.61 1.75
C ASN A 54 -9.21 2.09 2.05
N VAL A 55 -9.57 2.41 3.31
CA VAL A 55 -9.80 3.81 3.73
C VAL A 55 -8.56 4.67 3.49
N LEU A 56 -7.36 4.14 3.78
CA LEU A 56 -6.11 4.85 3.52
C LEU A 56 -5.92 5.13 2.03
N MET A 57 -6.13 4.12 1.16
CA MET A 57 -5.96 4.26 -0.28
C MET A 57 -6.93 5.30 -0.87
N ASP A 58 -8.19 5.28 -0.43
CA ASP A 58 -9.21 6.24 -0.90
C ASP A 58 -8.91 7.67 -0.43
N GLU A 59 -8.50 7.82 0.82
CA GLU A 59 -8.16 9.13 1.38
C GLU A 59 -6.91 9.73 0.71
N ILE A 60 -5.90 8.91 0.39
CA ILE A 60 -4.73 9.35 -0.39
C ILE A 60 -5.19 9.82 -1.78
N LYS A 61 -5.98 9.04 -2.52
CA LYS A 61 -6.48 9.43 -3.85
C LYS A 61 -7.26 10.75 -3.80
N LYS A 62 -8.13 10.91 -2.79
CA LYS A 62 -8.91 12.12 -2.58
C LYS A 62 -8.03 13.34 -2.32
N GLN A 63 -7.03 13.21 -1.46
CA GLN A 63 -6.13 14.32 -1.13
C GLN A 63 -5.19 14.69 -2.28
N VAL A 64 -4.71 13.70 -3.02
CA VAL A 64 -3.88 13.89 -4.22
C VAL A 64 -4.67 14.64 -5.29
N GLN A 65 -5.93 14.24 -5.56
CA GLN A 65 -6.84 14.99 -6.44
C GLN A 65 -7.13 16.41 -5.94
N SER A 66 -7.29 16.60 -4.62
CA SER A 66 -7.62 17.92 -4.06
C SER A 66 -6.43 18.89 -4.06
N ARG A 67 -5.20 18.37 -4.10
CA ARG A 67 -3.96 19.16 -3.97
C ARG A 67 -3.19 19.30 -5.29
N ASP A 68 -3.76 18.80 -6.39
CA ASP A 68 -3.12 18.77 -7.72
C ASP A 68 -1.72 18.14 -7.69
N VAL A 69 -1.56 17.11 -6.85
CA VAL A 69 -0.34 16.30 -6.80
C VAL A 69 -0.53 15.15 -7.78
N ASP A 70 0.51 14.76 -8.51
CA ASP A 70 0.41 13.58 -9.37
C ASP A 70 0.38 12.30 -8.54
N PHE A 71 -0.65 11.48 -8.76
CA PHE A 71 -0.70 10.15 -8.18
C PHE A 71 0.29 9.24 -8.92
N PRO A 72 1.18 8.51 -8.21
CA PRO A 72 2.15 7.64 -8.86
C PRO A 72 1.46 6.58 -9.72
N ARG A 73 1.63 6.66 -11.03
CA ARG A 73 1.09 5.69 -12.01
C ARG A 73 2.09 4.56 -12.28
N SER A 74 2.66 3.97 -11.23
CA SER A 74 3.61 2.87 -11.35
C SER A 74 2.91 1.50 -11.35
N GLU A 75 3.59 0.49 -11.90
CA GLU A 75 3.15 -0.91 -11.87
C GLU A 75 2.91 -1.40 -10.42
N LEU A 76 3.68 -0.89 -9.46
CA LEU A 76 3.49 -1.18 -8.04
C LEU A 76 2.16 -0.64 -7.50
N MET A 77 1.78 0.58 -7.88
CA MET A 77 0.49 1.16 -7.46
C MET A 77 -0.71 0.46 -8.10
N GLN A 78 -0.55 -0.04 -9.33
CA GLN A 78 -1.53 -0.89 -9.98
C GLN A 78 -1.66 -2.23 -9.24
N PHE A 79 -0.53 -2.87 -8.91
CA PHE A 79 -0.51 -4.09 -8.11
C PHE A 79 -1.26 -3.92 -6.79
N ILE A 80 -0.96 -2.87 -6.02
CA ILE A 80 -1.62 -2.60 -4.74
C ILE A 80 -3.13 -2.38 -4.92
N SER A 81 -3.54 -1.66 -5.97
CA SER A 81 -4.95 -1.44 -6.28
C SER A 81 -5.69 -2.75 -6.62
N TYR A 82 -5.06 -3.64 -7.39
CA TYR A 82 -5.63 -4.95 -7.70
C TYR A 82 -5.59 -5.90 -6.51
N LEU A 83 -4.56 -5.83 -5.68
CA LEU A 83 -4.43 -6.59 -4.45
C LEU A 83 -5.61 -6.28 -3.53
N LEU A 84 -5.86 -5.01 -3.21
CA LEU A 84 -6.99 -4.61 -2.35
C LEU A 84 -8.33 -5.15 -2.89
N LYS A 85 -8.60 -4.97 -4.19
CA LYS A 85 -9.83 -5.50 -4.83
C LYS A 85 -9.94 -7.03 -4.79
N THR A 86 -8.81 -7.73 -4.86
CA THR A 86 -8.76 -9.19 -4.79
C THR A 86 -9.08 -9.67 -3.38
N LEU A 87 -8.54 -8.99 -2.36
CA LEU A 87 -8.78 -9.27 -0.96
C LEU A 87 -10.23 -8.97 -0.54
N GLU A 88 -10.86 -7.94 -1.12
CA GLU A 88 -12.29 -7.65 -0.90
C GLU A 88 -13.22 -8.74 -1.44
N ARG A 89 -12.80 -9.46 -2.48
CA ARG A 89 -13.60 -10.49 -3.18
C ARG A 89 -13.23 -11.92 -2.78
N ASP A 90 -12.30 -12.06 -1.84
CA ASP A 90 -11.72 -13.34 -1.38
C ASP A 90 -11.27 -14.27 -2.53
N ALA A 91 -10.63 -13.67 -3.54
CA ALA A 91 -10.28 -14.37 -4.78
C ALA A 91 -8.81 -14.82 -4.80
N LEU A 92 -8.47 -15.81 -3.99
CA LEU A 92 -7.13 -16.41 -3.88
C LEU A 92 -6.42 -16.73 -5.23
N PRO A 93 -7.09 -17.30 -6.26
CA PRO A 93 -6.44 -17.57 -7.55
C PRO A 93 -5.92 -16.30 -8.26
N LEU A 94 -6.64 -15.18 -8.11
CA LEU A 94 -6.25 -13.89 -8.68
C LEU A 94 -5.01 -13.32 -7.96
N PHE A 95 -4.86 -13.56 -6.66
CA PHE A 95 -3.71 -13.11 -5.90
C PHE A 95 -2.39 -13.76 -6.39
N ASN A 96 -2.40 -15.07 -6.61
CA ASN A 96 -1.20 -15.78 -7.09
C ASN A 96 -0.78 -15.30 -8.48
N MET A 97 -1.75 -15.06 -9.37
CA MET A 97 -1.49 -14.47 -10.68
C MET A 97 -0.90 -13.05 -10.57
N LEU A 98 -1.42 -12.22 -9.67
CA LEU A 98 -0.91 -10.86 -9.43
C LEU A 98 0.53 -10.88 -8.93
N ARG A 99 0.87 -11.76 -7.98
CA ARG A 99 2.25 -11.88 -7.46
C ARG A 99 3.24 -12.24 -8.56
N GLN A 100 2.88 -13.18 -9.44
CA GLN A 100 3.74 -13.58 -10.56
C GLN A 100 3.91 -12.43 -11.56
N ARG A 101 2.81 -11.75 -11.92
CA ARG A 101 2.81 -10.69 -12.93
C ARG A 101 3.59 -9.45 -12.49
N TYR A 102 3.52 -9.10 -11.21
CA TYR A 102 4.15 -7.89 -10.67
C TYR A 102 5.45 -8.18 -9.90
N LYS A 103 6.03 -9.38 -10.05
CA LYS A 103 7.24 -9.81 -9.33
C LYS A 103 8.39 -8.80 -9.41
N SER A 104 8.67 -8.27 -10.59
CA SER A 104 9.73 -7.26 -10.81
C SER A 104 9.50 -5.95 -10.06
N SER A 105 8.24 -5.58 -9.81
CA SER A 105 7.87 -4.39 -9.02
C SER A 105 7.94 -4.65 -7.52
N ILE A 106 7.60 -5.86 -7.09
CA ILE A 106 7.64 -6.30 -5.69
C ILE A 106 9.09 -6.48 -5.24
N ASP A 107 9.96 -7.03 -6.08
CA ASP A 107 11.38 -7.27 -5.78
C ASP A 107 12.20 -5.95 -5.67
N ARG A 108 11.61 -4.78 -5.95
CA ARG A 108 12.25 -3.46 -5.74
C ARG A 108 12.48 -3.13 -4.27
N ASP A 109 11.68 -3.68 -3.34
CA ASP A 109 11.84 -3.47 -1.91
C ASP A 109 11.77 -4.82 -1.18
N PRO A 110 12.88 -5.27 -0.55
CA PRO A 110 12.93 -6.55 0.17
C PRO A 110 11.83 -6.69 1.23
N LEU A 111 11.37 -5.57 1.80
CA LEU A 111 10.33 -5.58 2.82
C LEU A 111 8.96 -6.01 2.28
N PHE A 112 8.72 -5.94 0.96
CA PHE A 112 7.48 -6.48 0.37
C PHE A 112 7.47 -8.01 0.34
N ASN A 113 8.63 -8.64 0.16
CA ASN A 113 8.77 -10.10 0.21
C ASN A 113 8.56 -10.63 1.64
N GLU A 114 9.02 -9.90 2.66
CA GLU A 114 8.79 -10.25 4.07
C GLU A 114 7.32 -10.16 4.47
N VAL A 115 6.61 -9.11 4.03
CA VAL A 115 5.18 -8.95 4.34
C VAL A 115 4.34 -10.07 3.72
N GLY A 116 4.74 -10.55 2.53
CA GLY A 116 4.14 -11.74 1.92
C GLY A 116 4.36 -13.04 2.71
N SER A 117 5.37 -13.10 3.57
CA SER A 117 5.64 -14.25 4.46
C SER A 117 4.91 -14.14 5.81
N PHE A 118 4.66 -12.93 6.31
CA PHE A 118 3.87 -12.68 7.53
C PHE A 118 2.37 -12.81 7.29
N MET A 119 1.92 -12.50 6.08
CA MET A 119 0.57 -12.84 5.62
C MET A 119 0.49 -14.35 5.38
N SER A 120 0.45 -15.13 6.46
CA SER A 120 0.06 -16.54 6.44
C SER A 120 -1.42 -16.66 6.05
N TRP A 121 -1.71 -16.41 4.77
CA TRP A 121 -3.00 -16.67 4.17
C TRP A 121 -3.11 -18.18 3.98
N PRO A 122 -4.23 -18.81 4.42
CA PRO A 122 -4.40 -20.23 4.26
C PRO A 122 -4.39 -20.57 2.76
N CYS A 123 -3.53 -21.51 2.38
CA CYS A 123 -3.77 -22.32 1.19
C CYS A 123 -5.09 -23.06 1.34
#